data_AF-A0A2T0K6G4-F1
#
_entry.id   AF-A0A2T0K6G4-F1
#
_cell.length_a   1.000
_cell.length_b   1.000
_cell.length_c   1.000
_cell.angle_alpha   90.00
_cell.angle_beta   90.00
_cell.angle_gamma   90.00
#
_symmetry.space_group_name_H-M   'P 1'
#
loop_
_entity.id
_entity.type
_entity.pdbx_description
1 polymer ?
#
loop_
_entity_poly.entity_id
_entity_poly.type
_entity_poly.pdbx_seq_one_letter_code
_entity_poly.pdbx_strand_id
1 'polypeptide(L)'
;MTRIVIPSVVALTAVTATATAVFATARSDAELAAHTAPAAQPAASTVQTGPAVAPAASTAQRGTAARPATSTAHDHSGPDRGGHDHGGHDHGSHDHGSHDHGSPDRGGHDHGGGIGSPRGNAEPAAFDLVRTSVRRQGDRIVFTEQVRGRAGSVKPGRVGQFAGSSVFSYVWPISLNTSTAGFSRGSGVLALAATSHPDFDDTPLVDENRNGRKDDDGGLWHSHWVVLVPDTTRPDGALKVRDILPGERPQLPKTWPGVPLYLDSPSYPTKLTGQTVRIEVPLAALGFPKTFQYDGVTSALKVNADLHDPLLRVENVFDVASGDLSLPGTFRR
;
A
#
# COMPACT_ATOMS: atom_id res chain seq x y z
N MET A 1 11.45 8.15 39.69
CA MET A 1 12.03 7.63 38.42
C MET A 1 10.96 6.77 37.75
N THR A 2 10.15 7.37 36.88
CA THR A 2 9.04 6.69 36.20
C THR A 2 9.58 6.20 34.86
N ARG A 3 9.67 4.87 34.69
CA ARG A 3 10.09 4.24 33.43
C ARG A 3 9.00 4.47 32.38
N ILE A 4 9.36 5.22 31.33
CA ILE A 4 8.61 5.29 30.08
C ILE A 4 8.77 3.93 29.40
N VAL A 5 7.67 3.18 29.29
CA VAL A 5 7.61 1.96 28.49
C VAL A 5 7.31 2.39 27.05
N ILE A 6 8.28 2.18 26.16
CA ILE A 6 8.14 2.44 24.72
C ILE A 6 7.29 1.29 24.13
N PRO A 7 6.12 1.55 23.50
CA PRO A 7 5.22 0.51 23.00
C PRO A 7 5.71 -0.22 21.72
N SER A 8 6.81 0.21 21.12
CA SER A 8 7.24 -0.22 19.77
C SER A 8 7.68 -1.70 19.64
N VAL A 9 8.00 -2.40 20.74
CA VAL A 9 8.48 -3.80 20.67
C VAL A 9 7.33 -4.81 20.66
N VAL A 10 6.17 -4.45 21.23
CA VAL A 10 5.02 -5.37 21.35
C VAL A 10 4.28 -5.50 20.01
N ALA A 11 4.15 -4.41 19.26
CA ALA A 11 3.48 -4.42 17.96
C ALA A 11 4.22 -5.28 16.93
N LEU A 12 5.56 -5.21 16.88
CA LEU A 12 6.37 -5.98 15.94
C LEU A 12 6.26 -7.50 16.20
N THR A 13 6.20 -7.91 17.47
CA THR A 13 6.11 -9.32 17.86
C THR A 13 4.75 -9.94 17.48
N ALA A 14 3.65 -9.17 17.58
CA ALA A 14 2.31 -9.62 17.19
C ALA A 14 2.19 -9.80 15.66
N VAL A 15 2.77 -8.88 14.88
CA VAL A 15 2.81 -8.99 13.41
C VAL A 15 3.56 -10.26 12.97
N THR A 16 4.67 -10.62 13.61
CA THR A 16 5.45 -11.83 13.27
C THR A 16 4.70 -13.13 13.57
N ALA A 17 3.99 -13.21 14.70
CA ALA A 17 3.20 -14.39 15.07
C ALA A 17 1.99 -14.60 14.15
N THR A 18 1.29 -13.53 13.77
CA THR A 18 0.11 -13.60 12.90
C THR A 18 0.49 -13.79 11.42
N ALA A 19 1.58 -13.18 10.95
CA ALA A 19 2.13 -13.50 9.63
C ALA A 19 2.38 -15.00 9.52
N THR A 20 2.98 -15.62 10.54
CA THR A 20 3.18 -17.08 10.61
C THR A 20 1.87 -17.86 10.49
N ALA A 21 0.77 -17.40 11.11
CA ALA A 21 -0.55 -18.02 11.01
C ALA A 21 -1.20 -17.85 9.62
N VAL A 22 -1.14 -16.66 9.01
CA VAL A 22 -1.59 -16.41 7.63
C VAL A 22 -0.79 -17.28 6.65
N PHE A 23 0.52 -17.40 6.85
CA PHE A 23 1.39 -18.28 6.05
C PHE A 23 1.13 -19.77 6.29
N ALA A 24 0.69 -20.19 7.48
CA ALA A 24 0.33 -21.57 7.78
C ALA A 24 -0.94 -22.00 7.01
N THR A 25 -1.97 -21.15 6.95
CA THR A 25 -3.18 -21.42 6.16
C THR A 25 -2.88 -21.51 4.66
N ALA A 26 -2.06 -20.59 4.13
CA ALA A 26 -1.68 -20.59 2.71
C ALA A 26 -0.87 -21.83 2.29
N ARG A 27 -0.05 -22.39 3.20
CA ARG A 27 0.69 -23.64 2.96
C ARG A 27 -0.22 -24.87 2.88
N SER A 28 -1.21 -24.97 3.78
CA SER A 28 -2.17 -26.09 3.79
C SER A 28 -2.98 -26.18 2.49
N ASP A 29 -3.42 -25.04 1.95
CA ASP A 29 -4.16 -24.99 0.68
C ASP A 29 -3.30 -25.35 -0.54
N ALA A 30 -1.99 -25.08 -0.50
CA ALA A 30 -1.06 -25.41 -1.56
C ALA A 30 -0.71 -26.91 -1.59
N GLU A 31 -0.53 -27.55 -0.42
CA GLU A 31 -0.31 -29.01 -0.33
C GLU A 31 -1.53 -29.81 -0.82
N LEU A 32 -2.75 -29.35 -0.50
CA LEU A 32 -3.97 -30.00 -0.97
C LEU A 32 -4.11 -29.95 -2.51
N ALA A 33 -3.66 -28.86 -3.15
CA ALA A 33 -3.70 -28.70 -4.60
C ALA A 33 -2.59 -29.47 -5.33
N ALA A 34 -1.42 -29.66 -4.71
CA ALA A 34 -0.30 -30.39 -5.30
C ALA A 34 -0.59 -31.89 -5.47
N HIS A 35 -1.50 -32.46 -4.67
CA HIS A 35 -1.93 -33.86 -4.80
C HIS A 35 -2.93 -34.12 -5.94
N THR A 36 -3.36 -33.11 -6.71
CA THR A 36 -4.38 -33.27 -7.76
C THR A 36 -3.89 -32.98 -9.19
N ALA A 37 -2.61 -32.62 -9.39
CA ALA A 37 -2.09 -32.27 -10.73
C ALA A 37 -1.18 -33.38 -11.31
N PRO A 38 -1.42 -33.87 -12.54
CA PRO A 38 -0.53 -34.82 -13.21
C PRO A 38 0.74 -34.11 -13.72
N ALA A 39 1.90 -34.75 -13.49
CA ALA A 39 3.21 -34.25 -13.90
C ALA A 39 3.38 -34.22 -15.43
N ALA A 40 3.74 -33.06 -15.98
CA ALA A 40 4.14 -32.90 -17.39
C ALA A 40 5.63 -32.58 -17.49
N GLN A 41 6.35 -33.36 -18.30
CA GLN A 41 7.78 -33.21 -18.60
C GLN A 41 8.03 -32.05 -19.60
N PRO A 42 9.15 -31.31 -19.50
CA PRO A 42 9.44 -30.21 -20.43
C PRO A 42 10.22 -30.67 -21.66
N ALA A 43 9.79 -30.21 -22.84
CA ALA A 43 10.52 -30.28 -24.09
C ALA A 43 11.43 -29.04 -24.24
N ALA A 44 12.68 -29.27 -24.66
CA ALA A 44 13.68 -28.25 -24.91
C ALA A 44 13.45 -27.53 -26.25
N SER A 45 13.71 -26.22 -26.31
CA SER A 45 13.90 -25.50 -27.57
C SER A 45 14.90 -24.36 -27.41
N THR A 46 15.97 -24.49 -28.17
CA THR A 46 17.10 -23.59 -28.39
C THR A 46 16.71 -22.49 -29.37
N VAL A 47 17.03 -21.22 -29.10
CA VAL A 47 17.02 -20.16 -30.12
C VAL A 47 18.26 -19.27 -30.01
N GLN A 48 18.87 -19.07 -31.17
CA GLN A 48 20.08 -18.31 -31.49
C GLN A 48 19.93 -16.80 -31.29
N THR A 49 21.06 -16.19 -30.97
CA THR A 49 21.32 -14.75 -30.86
C THR A 49 21.66 -14.14 -32.22
N GLY A 50 21.17 -12.91 -32.46
CA GLY A 50 21.63 -11.99 -33.52
C GLY A 50 21.85 -10.60 -32.91
N PRO A 51 22.86 -9.82 -33.37
CA PRO A 51 23.36 -8.68 -32.60
C PRO A 51 22.63 -7.35 -32.88
N ALA A 52 22.80 -6.47 -31.90
CA ALA A 52 22.20 -5.15 -31.73
C ALA A 52 22.72 -4.09 -32.71
N VAL A 53 21.83 -3.15 -33.05
CA VAL A 53 22.14 -1.88 -33.73
C VAL A 53 21.94 -0.74 -32.73
N ALA A 54 22.98 0.06 -32.51
CA ALA A 54 22.96 1.25 -31.65
C ALA A 54 22.29 2.45 -32.38
N PRO A 55 21.59 3.36 -31.67
CA PRO A 55 21.16 4.61 -32.27
C PRO A 55 22.13 5.76 -31.99
N ALA A 56 22.27 6.61 -33.01
CA ALA A 56 23.10 7.81 -33.04
C ALA A 56 22.50 8.97 -32.24
N ALA A 57 23.40 9.83 -31.74
CA ALA A 57 23.14 11.06 -31.02
C ALA A 57 22.46 12.12 -31.91
N SER A 58 21.49 12.86 -31.34
CA SER A 58 20.95 14.09 -31.91
C SER A 58 21.36 15.28 -31.03
N THR A 59 21.91 16.30 -31.68
CA THR A 59 22.47 17.52 -31.10
C THR A 59 21.45 18.66 -31.20
N ALA A 60 21.35 19.42 -30.11
CA ALA A 60 21.04 20.85 -30.00
C ALA A 60 19.77 21.43 -30.67
N GLN A 61 18.93 22.09 -29.86
CA GLN A 61 18.67 23.51 -30.09
C GLN A 61 18.25 24.27 -28.82
N ARG A 62 19.05 25.30 -28.53
CA ARG A 62 18.85 26.33 -27.51
C ARG A 62 17.87 27.36 -28.09
N GLY A 63 16.82 27.70 -27.34
CA GLY A 63 15.92 28.81 -27.62
C GLY A 63 15.76 29.65 -26.37
N THR A 64 16.21 30.91 -26.44
CA THR A 64 16.28 31.89 -25.36
C THR A 64 14.99 32.72 -25.20
N ALA A 65 14.70 33.04 -23.93
CA ALA A 65 14.14 34.29 -23.40
C ALA A 65 12.79 34.85 -23.90
N ALA A 66 11.84 35.06 -22.95
CA ALA A 66 11.34 36.39 -22.56
C ALA A 66 10.20 36.33 -21.51
N ARG A 67 10.42 36.97 -20.36
CA ARG A 67 9.44 37.73 -19.53
C ARG A 67 9.87 39.21 -19.66
N PRO A 68 9.07 40.27 -19.38
CA PRO A 68 8.16 40.38 -18.22
C PRO A 68 6.93 41.33 -18.38
N ALA A 69 6.19 41.51 -17.26
CA ALA A 69 5.38 42.67 -16.81
C ALA A 69 4.10 42.16 -16.09
N THR A 70 3.95 42.23 -14.77
CA THR A 70 3.52 43.34 -13.88
C THR A 70 2.12 43.90 -14.15
N SER A 71 1.19 43.71 -13.19
CA SER A 71 0.22 44.71 -12.67
C SER A 71 -0.63 44.02 -11.58
N THR A 72 -0.49 44.42 -10.31
CA THR A 72 -1.26 45.43 -9.53
C THR A 72 -2.25 44.78 -8.58
N ALA A 73 -2.07 45.12 -7.30
CA ALA A 73 -2.92 44.84 -6.15
C ALA A 73 -4.32 45.43 -6.29
N HIS A 74 -5.32 44.86 -5.61
CA HIS A 74 -6.46 45.59 -5.03
C HIS A 74 -6.76 45.01 -3.63
N ASP A 75 -6.65 45.91 -2.66
CA ASP A 75 -7.04 45.83 -1.25
C ASP A 75 -8.49 46.32 -1.13
N HIS A 76 -9.32 45.71 -0.29
CA HIS A 76 -10.46 46.39 0.33
C HIS A 76 -10.88 45.69 1.64
N SER A 77 -11.06 46.55 2.63
CA SER A 77 -11.27 46.32 4.05
C SER A 77 -12.76 46.39 4.43
N GLY A 78 -13.18 45.56 5.41
CA GLY A 78 -14.28 45.79 6.39
C GLY A 78 -15.72 46.04 5.90
N PRO A 79 -16.75 46.08 6.80
CA PRO A 79 -16.67 46.22 8.25
C PRO A 79 -17.51 45.24 9.11
N ASP A 80 -17.27 45.35 10.42
CA ASP A 80 -17.97 44.77 11.57
C ASP A 80 -19.48 44.97 11.64
N ARG A 81 -20.19 44.00 12.25
CA ARG A 81 -21.36 44.18 13.17
C ARG A 81 -21.40 42.97 14.14
N GLY A 82 -21.24 43.18 15.45
CA GLY A 82 -22.33 43.19 16.46
C GLY A 82 -22.85 41.77 16.73
N GLY A 83 -22.59 41.10 17.85
CA GLY A 83 -22.79 41.54 19.23
C GLY A 83 -24.15 41.03 19.71
N HIS A 84 -24.21 39.86 20.36
CA HIS A 84 -25.33 39.45 21.22
C HIS A 84 -24.86 38.47 22.30
N ASP A 85 -24.82 39.00 23.53
CA ASP A 85 -24.82 38.25 24.78
C ASP A 85 -26.18 37.58 24.99
N HIS A 86 -26.17 36.33 25.47
CA HIS A 86 -27.26 35.81 26.27
C HIS A 86 -26.68 35.14 27.51
N GLY A 87 -27.18 35.62 28.66
CA GLY A 87 -26.74 35.29 30.00
C GLY A 87 -27.13 33.89 30.43
N GLY A 88 -26.50 33.51 31.55
CA GLY A 88 -26.51 32.18 32.10
C GLY A 88 -27.87 31.69 32.60
N HIS A 89 -27.96 30.37 32.63
CA HIS A 89 -28.88 29.65 33.48
C HIS A 89 -28.07 28.64 34.29
N ASP A 90 -27.98 28.94 35.59
CA ASP A 90 -27.60 28.00 36.63
C ASP A 90 -28.71 26.96 36.80
N HIS A 91 -28.35 25.68 36.75
CA HIS A 91 -29.19 24.62 37.28
C HIS A 91 -28.40 23.76 38.24
N GLY A 92 -28.94 23.67 39.46
CA GLY A 92 -28.35 23.07 40.63
C GLY A 92 -28.00 21.59 40.48
N SER A 93 -26.93 21.26 41.19
CA SER A 93 -26.53 19.95 41.69
C SER A 93 -27.67 18.95 41.86
N HIS A 94 -27.55 17.81 41.20
CA HIS A 94 -28.22 16.57 41.58
C HIS A 94 -27.17 15.45 41.61
N ASP A 95 -26.76 15.09 42.82
CA ASP A 95 -26.07 13.84 43.12
C ASP A 95 -27.07 12.68 43.01
N HIS A 96 -26.78 11.71 42.15
CA HIS A 96 -27.21 10.33 42.35
C HIS A 96 -26.05 9.41 41.97
N GLY A 97 -25.50 8.76 43.00
CA GLY A 97 -24.55 7.68 42.83
C GLY A 97 -25.21 6.42 42.30
N SER A 98 -24.54 5.74 41.39
CA SER A 98 -24.34 4.29 41.40
C SER A 98 -23.31 3.94 40.34
N HIS A 99 -22.31 3.17 40.75
CA HIS A 99 -21.32 2.58 39.87
C HIS A 99 -22.00 1.66 38.86
N ASP A 100 -21.63 1.81 37.59
CA ASP A 100 -21.70 0.72 36.63
C ASP A 100 -20.39 0.72 35.82
N HIS A 101 -19.59 -0.32 36.01
CA HIS A 101 -18.45 -0.58 35.14
C HIS A 101 -18.97 -1.18 33.84
N GLY A 102 -19.41 -0.29 32.95
CA GLY A 102 -19.66 -0.64 31.55
C GLY A 102 -18.40 -1.27 30.97
N SER A 103 -18.48 -2.55 30.66
CA SER A 103 -17.52 -3.24 29.79
C SER A 103 -17.34 -2.42 28.51
N PRO A 104 -16.13 -2.34 27.93
CA PRO A 104 -15.98 -1.73 26.63
C PRO A 104 -16.82 -2.54 25.64
N ASP A 105 -17.84 -1.89 25.07
CA ASP A 105 -18.64 -2.40 23.98
C ASP A 105 -17.68 -2.92 22.90
N ARG A 106 -17.58 -4.24 22.83
CA ARG A 106 -16.95 -4.92 21.71
C ARG A 106 -17.87 -4.70 20.52
N GLY A 107 -17.49 -3.70 19.71
CA GLY A 107 -17.81 -3.54 18.30
C GLY A 107 -19.11 -4.17 17.85
N GLY A 108 -20.19 -3.39 17.89
CA GLY A 108 -21.43 -3.70 17.21
C GLY A 108 -21.17 -4.11 15.75
N HIS A 109 -21.81 -5.20 15.36
CA HIS A 109 -21.71 -5.80 14.04
C HIS A 109 -22.20 -4.84 12.96
N ASP A 110 -21.28 -4.10 12.36
CA ASP A 110 -21.56 -3.29 11.19
C ASP A 110 -21.51 -4.20 9.95
N HIS A 111 -22.67 -4.73 9.56
CA HIS A 111 -22.86 -5.75 8.51
C HIS A 111 -22.52 -5.30 7.06
N GLY A 112 -21.67 -4.28 6.90
CA GLY A 112 -21.07 -3.87 5.63
C GLY A 112 -19.89 -2.87 5.77
N GLY A 113 -19.32 -2.72 6.97
CA GLY A 113 -18.68 -1.48 7.43
C GLY A 113 -17.18 -1.25 7.16
N GLY A 114 -16.40 -2.25 6.75
CA GLY A 114 -14.93 -2.13 6.75
C GLY A 114 -14.33 -2.17 8.17
N ILE A 115 -13.01 -2.09 8.28
CA ILE A 115 -12.26 -2.08 9.54
C ILE A 115 -12.21 -0.64 10.04
N GLY A 116 -12.80 -0.38 11.21
CA GLY A 116 -12.61 0.87 11.93
C GLY A 116 -11.38 0.75 12.83
N SER A 117 -10.39 1.61 12.60
CA SER A 117 -9.14 1.60 13.36
C SER A 117 -9.25 2.63 14.49
N PRO A 118 -8.93 2.26 15.74
CA PRO A 118 -8.81 3.25 16.80
C PRO A 118 -7.83 4.32 16.33
N ARG A 119 -8.21 5.60 16.44
CA ARG A 119 -7.29 6.70 16.11
C ARG A 119 -6.01 6.52 16.91
N GLY A 120 -4.91 6.28 16.21
CA GLY A 120 -3.63 5.97 16.80
C GLY A 120 -2.79 7.21 17.06
N ASN A 121 -1.52 6.95 17.37
CA ASN A 121 -0.46 7.93 17.46
C ASN A 121 0.63 7.67 16.41
N ALA A 122 0.30 6.99 15.30
CA ALA A 122 1.23 6.75 14.22
C ALA A 122 1.68 8.10 13.62
N GLU A 123 2.99 8.24 13.43
CA GLU A 123 3.61 9.42 12.85
C GLU A 123 4.42 9.05 11.60
N PRO A 124 4.26 9.82 10.50
CA PRO A 124 3.40 10.99 10.38
C PRO A 124 1.91 10.64 10.31
N ALA A 125 1.04 11.54 10.79
CA ALA A 125 -0.42 11.42 10.73
C ALA A 125 -1.00 11.01 9.36
N ALA A 126 -0.27 11.26 8.26
CA ALA A 126 -0.62 10.84 6.91
C ALA A 126 -0.64 9.31 6.71
N PHE A 127 -0.13 8.54 7.67
CA PHE A 127 -0.11 7.07 7.68
C PHE A 127 -0.85 6.45 8.88
N ASP A 128 -1.46 7.26 9.75
CA ASP A 128 -2.29 6.78 10.87
C ASP A 128 -3.68 6.41 10.35
N LEU A 129 -4.00 5.12 10.29
CA LEU A 129 -5.22 4.58 9.71
C LEU A 129 -6.40 4.83 10.66
N VAL A 130 -7.51 5.29 10.10
CA VAL A 130 -8.77 5.44 10.83
C VAL A 130 -9.87 4.55 10.28
N ARG A 131 -9.78 4.18 9.00
CA ARG A 131 -10.71 3.24 8.37
C ARG A 131 -10.09 2.57 7.15
N THR A 132 -10.25 1.26 7.05
CA THR A 132 -9.90 0.48 5.86
C THR A 132 -11.13 -0.26 5.34
N SER A 133 -11.40 -0.20 4.04
CA SER A 133 -12.53 -0.92 3.46
C SER A 133 -12.27 -1.39 2.04
N VAL A 134 -12.87 -2.53 1.68
CA VAL A 134 -12.89 -3.06 0.33
C VAL A 134 -14.33 -3.38 -0.04
N ARG A 135 -14.84 -2.73 -1.08
CA ARG A 135 -16.27 -2.81 -1.46
C ARG A 135 -16.43 -2.96 -2.97
N ARG A 136 -17.53 -3.58 -3.38
CA ARG A 136 -17.90 -3.61 -4.79
C ARG A 136 -18.59 -2.30 -5.18
N GLN A 137 -18.22 -1.75 -6.34
CA GLN A 137 -18.95 -0.67 -7.00
C GLN A 137 -19.07 -1.01 -8.48
N GLY A 138 -20.26 -1.48 -8.91
CA GLY A 138 -20.49 -1.92 -10.28
C GLY A 138 -19.62 -3.12 -10.67
N ASP A 139 -18.77 -2.93 -11.67
CA ASP A 139 -17.77 -3.89 -12.17
C ASP A 139 -16.39 -3.73 -11.51
N ARG A 140 -16.27 -2.87 -10.49
CA ARG A 140 -15.03 -2.61 -9.75
C ARG A 140 -15.06 -3.15 -8.33
N ILE A 141 -13.88 -3.52 -7.85
CA ILE A 141 -13.54 -3.64 -6.44
C ILE A 141 -12.80 -2.36 -6.06
N VAL A 142 -13.37 -1.63 -5.12
CA VAL A 142 -12.84 -0.36 -4.63
C VAL A 142 -12.19 -0.59 -3.28
N PHE A 143 -10.88 -0.37 -3.26
CA PHE A 143 -10.07 -0.37 -2.06
C PHE A 143 -9.98 1.06 -1.53
N THR A 144 -10.21 1.25 -0.24
CA THR A 144 -10.22 2.59 0.37
C THR A 144 -9.60 2.54 1.75
N GLU A 145 -8.71 3.49 2.00
CA GLU A 145 -8.11 3.77 3.29
C GLU A 145 -8.36 5.24 3.62
N GLN A 146 -8.71 5.48 4.87
CA GLN A 146 -8.80 6.82 5.44
C GLN A 146 -7.75 6.93 6.53
N VAL A 147 -7.05 8.06 6.56
CA VAL A 147 -6.03 8.37 7.55
C VAL A 147 -6.40 9.57 8.42
N ARG A 148 -5.72 9.74 9.55
CA ARG A 148 -5.90 10.89 10.46
C ARG A 148 -5.48 12.20 9.78
N GLY A 149 -4.34 12.18 9.09
CA GLY A 149 -3.77 13.33 8.39
C GLY A 149 -4.24 13.43 6.93
N ARG A 150 -3.44 14.10 6.09
CA ARG A 150 -3.71 14.20 4.64
C ARG A 150 -3.03 13.05 3.91
N ALA A 151 -3.82 12.23 3.20
CA ALA A 151 -3.30 11.12 2.43
C ALA A 151 -2.32 11.61 1.35
N GLY A 152 -1.17 10.94 1.24
CA GLY A 152 -0.16 11.20 0.23
C GLY A 152 0.60 12.53 0.36
N SER A 153 0.40 13.27 1.46
CA SER A 153 1.12 14.53 1.70
C SER A 153 2.58 14.32 2.11
N VAL A 154 2.93 13.11 2.56
CA VAL A 154 4.30 12.72 2.89
C VAL A 154 4.77 11.70 1.86
N LYS A 155 5.94 11.95 1.26
CA LYS A 155 6.58 11.09 0.26
C LYS A 155 8.03 10.83 0.68
N PRO A 156 8.67 9.76 0.16
CA PRO A 156 10.08 9.53 0.44
C PRO A 156 10.93 10.70 -0.08
N GLY A 157 12.04 10.98 0.61
CA GLY A 157 13.06 11.87 0.06
C GLY A 157 13.79 11.19 -1.10
N ARG A 158 14.14 11.95 -2.14
CA ARG A 158 14.96 11.45 -3.26
C ARG A 158 16.38 11.16 -2.79
N VAL A 159 16.89 9.99 -3.16
CA VAL A 159 18.29 9.61 -3.01
C VAL A 159 19.06 9.87 -4.32
N GLY A 160 18.37 9.84 -5.47
CA GLY A 160 18.93 10.02 -6.81
C GLY A 160 19.38 8.73 -7.50
N GLN A 161 19.10 7.58 -6.89
CA GLN A 161 19.45 6.26 -7.41
C GLN A 161 18.52 5.17 -6.87
N PHE A 162 18.39 4.06 -7.60
CA PHE A 162 17.56 2.93 -7.19
C PHE A 162 18.05 2.29 -5.88
N ALA A 163 19.34 1.98 -5.79
CA ALA A 163 19.94 1.35 -4.62
C ALA A 163 19.82 2.23 -3.39
N GLY A 164 19.23 1.69 -2.32
CA GLY A 164 19.01 2.45 -1.09
C GLY A 164 17.86 3.47 -1.17
N SER A 165 17.07 3.51 -2.23
CA SER A 165 15.87 4.36 -2.27
C SER A 165 14.76 3.83 -1.36
N SER A 166 13.85 4.72 -0.97
CA SER A 166 12.72 4.39 -0.10
C SER A 166 11.40 4.42 -0.85
N VAL A 167 10.49 3.55 -0.44
CA VAL A 167 9.11 3.48 -0.94
C VAL A 167 8.17 3.71 0.23
N PHE A 168 7.20 4.61 0.10
CA PHE A 168 6.10 4.72 1.08
C PHE A 168 4.83 4.13 0.49
N SER A 169 4.03 3.47 1.32
CA SER A 169 2.89 2.70 0.84
C SER A 169 1.67 2.69 1.76
N TYR A 170 0.50 2.62 1.11
CA TYR A 170 -0.81 2.26 1.64
C TYR A 170 -1.18 0.89 1.09
N VAL A 171 -1.47 -0.10 1.94
CA VAL A 171 -1.44 -1.51 1.57
C VAL A 171 -2.68 -2.25 2.07
N TRP A 172 -3.29 -3.05 1.18
CA TRP A 172 -4.35 -3.99 1.52
C TRP A 172 -3.86 -5.42 1.30
N PRO A 173 -3.33 -6.09 2.34
CA PRO A 173 -3.13 -7.54 2.32
C PRO A 173 -4.49 -8.24 2.18
N ILE A 174 -4.57 -9.24 1.30
CA ILE A 174 -5.81 -9.97 1.04
C ILE A 174 -5.59 -11.48 1.09
N SER A 175 -6.66 -12.23 1.39
CA SER A 175 -6.62 -13.69 1.49
C SER A 175 -6.77 -14.41 0.14
N LEU A 176 -6.81 -13.68 -0.98
CA LEU A 176 -6.86 -14.32 -2.29
C LEU A 176 -5.52 -14.96 -2.62
N ASN A 177 -5.56 -16.09 -3.34
CA ASN A 177 -4.36 -16.71 -3.84
C ASN A 177 -3.63 -15.77 -4.81
N THR A 178 -2.30 -15.74 -4.74
CA THR A 178 -1.41 -14.96 -5.63
C THR A 178 -1.69 -15.17 -7.12
N SER A 179 -2.18 -16.35 -7.54
CA SER A 179 -2.56 -16.61 -8.92
C SER A 179 -3.75 -15.80 -9.43
N THR A 180 -4.57 -15.24 -8.52
CA THR A 180 -5.69 -14.35 -8.90
C THR A 180 -5.21 -13.05 -9.54
N ALA A 181 -4.02 -12.57 -9.16
CA ALA A 181 -3.36 -11.43 -9.79
C ALA A 181 -2.37 -11.83 -10.89
N GLY A 182 -2.23 -13.13 -11.20
CA GLY A 182 -1.36 -13.62 -12.27
C GLY A 182 0.04 -14.08 -11.84
N PHE A 183 0.34 -14.12 -10.54
CA PHE A 183 1.60 -14.69 -10.03
C PHE A 183 1.54 -16.21 -9.92
N SER A 184 2.69 -16.87 -9.74
CA SER A 184 2.74 -18.29 -9.33
C SER A 184 1.86 -18.53 -8.09
N ARG A 185 1.04 -19.59 -8.11
CA ARG A 185 0.11 -19.94 -7.03
C ARG A 185 0.82 -20.17 -5.69
N GLY A 186 0.25 -19.66 -4.60
CA GLY A 186 0.71 -19.93 -3.23
C GLY A 186 2.10 -19.36 -2.92
N SER A 187 2.47 -18.27 -3.60
CA SER A 187 3.83 -17.72 -3.51
C SER A 187 4.07 -16.84 -2.28
N GLY A 188 3.04 -16.54 -1.50
CA GLY A 188 3.08 -15.67 -0.33
C GLY A 188 1.72 -15.02 -0.08
N VAL A 189 1.72 -13.90 0.63
CA VAL A 189 0.52 -13.07 0.84
C VAL A 189 0.38 -12.10 -0.33
N LEU A 190 -0.78 -12.11 -0.99
CA LEU A 190 -1.09 -11.14 -2.03
C LEU A 190 -1.52 -9.81 -1.38
N ALA A 191 -0.96 -8.70 -1.84
CA ALA A 191 -1.34 -7.37 -1.36
C ALA A 191 -1.48 -6.38 -2.51
N LEU A 192 -2.52 -5.55 -2.45
CA LEU A 192 -2.62 -4.33 -3.26
C LEU A 192 -1.88 -3.23 -2.52
N ALA A 193 -1.12 -2.40 -3.23
CA ALA A 193 -0.48 -1.24 -2.64
C ALA A 193 -0.70 0.00 -3.50
N ALA A 194 -0.91 1.16 -2.89
CA ALA A 194 -0.57 2.45 -3.48
C ALA A 194 0.80 2.86 -2.97
N THR A 195 1.75 3.12 -3.86
CA THR A 195 3.16 3.41 -3.56
C THR A 195 3.57 4.77 -4.08
N SER A 196 4.62 5.33 -3.49
CA SER A 196 5.38 6.44 -4.06
C SER A 196 6.87 6.19 -3.82
N HIS A 197 7.67 6.29 -4.89
CA HIS A 197 9.11 6.05 -4.91
C HIS A 197 9.81 6.96 -5.94
N PRO A 198 10.20 8.17 -5.53
CA PRO A 198 10.75 9.18 -6.43
C PRO A 198 12.04 8.84 -7.19
N ASP A 199 12.71 7.73 -6.88
CA ASP A 199 14.04 7.40 -7.41
C ASP A 199 14.03 6.35 -8.52
N PHE A 200 12.87 5.76 -8.83
CA PHE A 200 12.73 4.80 -9.94
C PHE A 200 11.30 4.76 -10.46
N ASP A 201 11.16 4.47 -11.74
CA ASP A 201 9.87 4.24 -12.39
C ASP A 201 9.73 2.75 -12.68
N ASP A 202 8.72 2.13 -12.07
CA ASP A 202 8.34 0.74 -12.26
C ASP A 202 6.99 0.62 -12.98
N THR A 203 6.58 1.69 -13.68
CA THR A 203 5.42 1.74 -14.57
C THR A 203 5.82 1.98 -16.04
N PRO A 204 6.85 1.31 -16.61
CA PRO A 204 7.49 1.68 -17.88
C PRO A 204 6.55 1.64 -19.11
N LEU A 205 5.36 1.07 -18.97
CA LEU A 205 4.34 1.02 -20.01
C LEU A 205 3.42 2.26 -20.02
N VAL A 206 3.42 3.08 -18.96
CA VAL A 206 2.46 4.14 -18.67
C VAL A 206 3.20 5.46 -18.47
N ASP A 207 2.59 6.55 -18.94
CA ASP A 207 2.98 7.93 -18.61
C ASP A 207 1.87 8.46 -17.69
N GLU A 208 2.12 8.39 -16.38
CA GLU A 208 1.13 8.61 -15.33
C GLU A 208 0.74 10.07 -15.19
N ASN A 209 1.70 10.97 -15.40
CA ASN A 209 1.46 12.43 -15.36
C ASN A 209 1.04 13.01 -16.73
N ARG A 210 1.15 12.22 -17.80
CA ARG A 210 0.84 12.57 -19.20
C ARG A 210 1.75 13.66 -19.79
N ASN A 211 3.00 13.73 -19.35
CA ASN A 211 4.00 14.71 -19.81
C ASN A 211 4.79 14.23 -21.05
N GLY A 212 4.55 13.01 -21.51
CA GLY A 212 5.24 12.35 -22.63
C GLY A 212 6.44 11.50 -22.23
N ARG A 213 6.74 11.33 -20.94
CA ARG A 213 7.82 10.49 -20.39
C ARG A 213 7.24 9.43 -19.48
N LYS A 214 7.83 8.24 -19.51
CA LYS A 214 7.37 7.04 -18.76
C LYS A 214 8.40 6.58 -17.73
N ASP A 215 9.41 7.40 -17.51
CA ASP A 215 10.58 7.11 -16.68
C ASP A 215 10.78 8.16 -15.57
N ASP A 216 9.83 9.09 -15.40
CA ASP A 216 9.89 10.16 -14.40
C ASP A 216 8.70 10.20 -13.42
N ASP A 217 7.87 9.15 -13.40
CA ASP A 217 6.60 9.13 -12.67
C ASP A 217 6.63 8.43 -11.32
N GLY A 218 7.75 7.79 -10.95
CA GLY A 218 7.88 7.07 -9.68
C GLY A 218 7.49 7.86 -8.42
N GLY A 219 7.61 9.20 -8.47
CA GLY A 219 7.21 10.08 -7.38
C GLY A 219 5.72 10.36 -7.27
N LEU A 220 4.90 9.96 -8.25
CA LEU A 220 3.45 9.96 -8.16
C LEU A 220 2.97 8.79 -7.30
N TRP A 221 1.68 8.81 -6.95
CA TRP A 221 1.06 7.72 -6.23
C TRP A 221 0.35 6.82 -7.24
N HIS A 222 0.78 5.57 -7.34
CA HIS A 222 0.22 4.58 -8.26
C HIS A 222 0.11 3.21 -7.60
N SER A 223 -0.48 2.25 -8.30
CA SER A 223 -0.87 0.96 -7.71
C SER A 223 0.02 -0.21 -8.15
N HIS A 224 0.29 -1.11 -7.22
CA HIS A 224 0.87 -2.42 -7.51
C HIS A 224 0.10 -3.57 -6.91
N TRP A 225 0.22 -4.75 -7.53
CA TRP A 225 0.12 -6.00 -6.79
C TRP A 225 1.52 -6.45 -6.39
N VAL A 226 1.68 -6.89 -5.14
CA VAL A 226 2.93 -7.49 -4.66
C VAL A 226 2.65 -8.80 -3.93
N VAL A 227 3.65 -9.67 -3.90
CA VAL A 227 3.64 -10.87 -3.06
C VAL A 227 4.61 -10.67 -1.91
N LEU A 228 4.08 -10.71 -0.68
CA LEU A 228 4.85 -10.57 0.54
C LEU A 228 5.22 -11.95 1.12
N VAL A 229 6.46 -12.07 1.57
CA VAL A 229 7.00 -13.24 2.29
C VAL A 229 7.83 -12.79 3.49
N PRO A 230 8.05 -13.64 4.50
CA PRO A 230 8.98 -13.32 5.58
C PRO A 230 10.40 -13.12 5.05
N ASP A 231 11.09 -12.11 5.56
CA ASP A 231 12.53 -11.92 5.40
C ASP A 231 13.26 -12.80 6.41
N THR A 232 13.72 -13.97 5.96
CA THR A 232 14.47 -14.92 6.78
C THR A 232 15.90 -14.46 7.08
N THR A 233 16.37 -13.37 6.48
CA THR A 233 17.71 -12.82 6.74
C THR A 233 17.75 -11.93 7.98
N ARG A 234 16.58 -11.57 8.53
CA ARG A 234 16.45 -10.77 9.74
C ARG A 234 15.78 -11.59 10.87
N PRO A 235 16.21 -11.39 12.13
CA PRO A 235 15.66 -12.12 13.27
C PRO A 235 14.25 -11.65 13.68
N ASP A 236 13.82 -10.47 13.24
CA ASP A 236 12.48 -9.93 13.52
C ASP A 236 11.38 -10.58 12.66
N GLY A 237 11.75 -11.29 11.59
CA GLY A 237 10.81 -11.89 10.65
C GLY A 237 9.97 -10.87 9.90
N ALA A 238 10.49 -9.64 9.72
CA ALA A 238 9.83 -8.59 8.95
C ALA A 238 9.49 -9.08 7.52
N LEU A 239 8.50 -8.45 6.87
CA LEU A 239 8.11 -8.85 5.52
C LEU A 239 9.01 -8.20 4.46
N LYS A 240 9.09 -8.87 3.31
CA LYS A 240 9.71 -8.36 2.09
C LYS A 240 8.81 -8.63 0.90
N VAL A 241 9.02 -7.88 -0.19
CA VAL A 241 8.49 -8.30 -1.49
C VAL A 241 9.32 -9.49 -1.96
N ARG A 242 8.66 -10.56 -2.38
CA ARG A 242 9.33 -11.80 -2.78
C ARG A 242 10.23 -11.55 -3.98
N ASP A 243 11.52 -11.83 -3.83
CA ASP A 243 12.49 -11.83 -4.91
C ASP A 243 12.23 -12.94 -5.93
N ILE A 244 12.63 -12.68 -7.17
CA ILE A 244 12.79 -13.70 -8.22
C ILE A 244 14.28 -14.07 -8.23
N LEU A 245 14.60 -15.30 -7.84
CA LEU A 245 15.99 -15.72 -7.73
C LEU A 245 16.65 -15.87 -9.11
N PRO A 246 17.98 -15.71 -9.23
CA PRO A 246 18.69 -15.95 -10.48
C PRO A 246 18.34 -17.31 -11.10
N GLY A 247 17.82 -17.29 -12.33
CA GLY A 247 17.40 -18.48 -13.06
C GLY A 247 15.96 -18.95 -12.80
N GLU A 248 15.25 -18.38 -11.81
CA GLU A 248 13.81 -18.63 -11.61
C GLU A 248 13.03 -18.08 -12.81
N ARG A 249 12.01 -18.84 -13.24
CA ARG A 249 11.09 -18.44 -14.34
C ARG A 249 9.65 -18.55 -13.86
N PRO A 250 9.24 -17.71 -12.90
CA PRO A 250 7.91 -17.83 -12.31
C PRO A 250 6.83 -17.32 -13.28
N GLN A 251 5.59 -17.69 -13.01
CA GLN A 251 4.46 -17.04 -13.65
C GLN A 251 4.33 -15.62 -13.09
N LEU A 252 4.30 -14.64 -13.98
CA LEU A 252 4.19 -13.22 -13.64
C LEU A 252 3.02 -12.58 -14.40
N PRO A 253 2.42 -11.51 -13.85
CA PRO A 253 1.36 -10.79 -14.52
C PRO A 253 1.85 -10.08 -15.78
N LYS A 254 0.91 -9.73 -16.67
CA LYS A 254 1.24 -9.10 -17.97
C LYS A 254 1.90 -7.72 -17.84
N THR A 255 1.63 -7.03 -16.73
CA THR A 255 2.13 -5.68 -16.43
C THR A 255 3.32 -5.70 -15.47
N TRP A 256 4.01 -6.85 -15.36
CA TRP A 256 5.30 -6.94 -14.66
C TRP A 256 6.34 -6.01 -15.29
N PRO A 257 7.02 -5.14 -14.51
CA PRO A 257 7.90 -4.12 -15.06
C PRO A 257 9.35 -4.59 -15.32
N GLY A 258 9.63 -5.89 -15.22
CA GLY A 258 10.96 -6.44 -15.50
C GLY A 258 11.95 -6.41 -14.33
N VAL A 259 11.51 -6.02 -13.14
CA VAL A 259 12.31 -6.06 -11.90
C VAL A 259 12.29 -7.47 -11.28
N PRO A 260 13.36 -7.93 -10.61
CA PRO A 260 13.44 -9.30 -10.06
C PRO A 260 12.62 -9.45 -8.75
N LEU A 261 11.35 -9.04 -8.77
CA LEU A 261 10.40 -9.10 -7.68
C LEU A 261 9.06 -9.64 -8.19
N TYR A 262 8.32 -10.32 -7.32
CA TYR A 262 6.89 -10.60 -7.50
C TYR A 262 6.09 -9.31 -7.29
N LEU A 263 6.13 -8.48 -8.32
CA LEU A 263 5.47 -7.18 -8.40
C LEU A 263 4.74 -7.07 -9.74
N ASP A 264 3.62 -6.36 -9.76
CA ASP A 264 2.85 -6.03 -10.95
C ASP A 264 2.52 -4.54 -10.91
N SER A 265 2.55 -3.87 -12.05
CA SER A 265 2.33 -2.42 -12.16
C SER A 265 1.13 -2.09 -13.07
N PRO A 266 -0.10 -2.46 -12.67
CA PRO A 266 -1.29 -2.17 -13.45
C PRO A 266 -1.69 -0.69 -13.33
N SER A 267 -2.24 -0.13 -14.41
CA SER A 267 -2.71 1.26 -14.45
C SER A 267 -4.10 1.45 -13.83
N TYR A 268 -4.30 1.02 -12.57
CA TYR A 268 -5.59 1.21 -11.93
C TYR A 268 -5.79 2.67 -11.50
N PRO A 269 -7.02 3.21 -11.63
CA PRO A 269 -7.34 4.54 -11.09
C PRO A 269 -7.00 4.62 -9.60
N THR A 270 -5.99 5.43 -9.30
CA THR A 270 -5.47 5.66 -7.94
C THR A 270 -5.63 7.13 -7.61
N LYS A 271 -6.35 7.43 -6.53
CA LYS A 271 -6.66 8.80 -6.11
C LYS A 271 -6.41 8.98 -4.63
N LEU A 272 -5.61 9.98 -4.30
CA LEU A 272 -5.41 10.44 -2.93
C LEU A 272 -6.01 11.83 -2.80
N THR A 273 -7.03 11.99 -1.96
CA THR A 273 -7.78 13.24 -1.82
C THR A 273 -8.17 13.46 -0.36
N GLY A 274 -7.80 14.62 0.20
CA GLY A 274 -8.01 14.90 1.61
C GLY A 274 -7.35 13.83 2.46
N GLN A 275 -8.15 13.10 3.23
CA GLN A 275 -7.70 12.02 4.13
C GLN A 275 -7.81 10.62 3.49
N THR A 276 -8.22 10.51 2.23
CA THR A 276 -8.62 9.24 1.62
C THR A 276 -7.66 8.81 0.51
N VAL A 277 -7.27 7.54 0.53
CA VAL A 277 -6.64 6.80 -0.56
C VAL A 277 -7.69 5.88 -1.18
N ARG A 278 -7.79 5.86 -2.51
CA ARG A 278 -8.74 5.03 -3.25
C ARG A 278 -8.09 4.41 -4.47
N ILE A 279 -8.23 3.10 -4.64
CA ILE A 279 -7.83 2.34 -5.83
C ILE A 279 -9.04 1.59 -6.39
N GLU A 280 -9.25 1.66 -7.71
CA GLU A 280 -10.37 0.99 -8.39
C GLU A 280 -9.89 -0.15 -9.29
N VAL A 281 -10.03 -1.38 -8.81
CA VAL A 281 -9.60 -2.60 -9.52
C VAL A 281 -10.77 -3.19 -10.30
N PRO A 282 -10.63 -3.53 -11.60
CA PRO A 282 -11.64 -4.31 -12.31
C PRO A 282 -11.92 -5.64 -11.58
N LEU A 283 -13.18 -5.99 -11.35
CA LEU A 283 -13.57 -7.25 -10.71
C LEU A 283 -13.04 -8.47 -11.49
N ALA A 284 -12.98 -8.36 -12.82
CA ALA A 284 -12.41 -9.36 -13.70
C ALA A 284 -10.90 -9.57 -13.50
N ALA A 285 -10.16 -8.54 -13.07
CA ALA A 285 -8.72 -8.63 -12.88
C ALA A 285 -8.32 -9.55 -11.71
N LEU A 286 -9.25 -9.83 -10.79
CA LEU A 286 -9.08 -10.79 -9.70
C LEU A 286 -9.87 -12.10 -9.92
N GLY A 287 -10.36 -12.34 -11.13
CA GLY A 287 -11.11 -13.55 -11.46
C GLY A 287 -12.51 -13.61 -10.84
N PHE A 288 -13.16 -12.47 -10.64
CA PHE A 288 -14.52 -12.36 -10.10
C PHE A 288 -14.71 -13.06 -8.73
N PRO A 289 -13.93 -12.70 -7.69
CA PRO A 289 -14.07 -13.33 -6.39
C PRO A 289 -15.46 -13.10 -5.79
N LYS A 290 -16.01 -14.10 -5.10
CA LYS A 290 -17.26 -13.96 -4.35
C LYS A 290 -17.04 -13.29 -2.99
N THR A 291 -15.95 -13.66 -2.32
CA THR A 291 -15.57 -13.17 -0.99
C THR A 291 -14.06 -13.31 -0.80
N PHE A 292 -13.46 -12.48 0.03
CA PHE A 292 -12.11 -12.63 0.56
C PHE A 292 -11.93 -11.77 1.81
N GLN A 293 -10.93 -12.11 2.61
CA GLN A 293 -10.55 -11.33 3.78
C GLN A 293 -9.49 -10.30 3.43
N TYR A 294 -9.46 -9.19 4.15
CA TYR A 294 -8.46 -8.14 3.96
C TYR A 294 -8.11 -7.43 5.28
N ASP A 295 -6.99 -6.73 5.25
CA ASP A 295 -6.58 -5.76 6.26
C ASP A 295 -6.15 -4.44 5.63
N GLY A 296 -5.71 -3.48 6.44
CA GLY A 296 -5.04 -2.25 5.99
C GLY A 296 -3.71 -2.07 6.69
N VAL A 297 -2.70 -1.61 5.97
CA VAL A 297 -1.35 -1.38 6.49
C VAL A 297 -0.77 -0.15 5.83
N THR A 298 -0.14 0.70 6.61
CA THR A 298 0.73 1.76 6.09
C THR A 298 2.17 1.45 6.44
N SER A 299 3.08 1.59 5.48
CA SER A 299 4.47 1.16 5.67
C SER A 299 5.47 1.95 4.84
N ALA A 300 6.74 1.82 5.22
CA ALA A 300 7.88 2.23 4.44
C ALA A 300 8.75 1.02 4.11
N LEU A 301 9.16 0.95 2.85
CA LEU A 301 10.08 -0.06 2.33
C LEU A 301 11.40 0.59 1.91
N LYS A 302 12.43 -0.24 1.81
CA LYS A 302 13.77 0.16 1.39
C LYS A 302 14.30 -0.80 0.34
N VAL A 303 14.78 -0.23 -0.76
CA VAL A 303 15.57 -0.97 -1.74
C VAL A 303 16.94 -1.24 -1.13
N ASN A 304 17.37 -2.49 -1.13
CA ASN A 304 18.66 -2.89 -0.59
C ASN A 304 19.80 -2.20 -1.36
N ALA A 305 20.76 -1.63 -0.63
CA ALA A 305 21.88 -0.92 -1.21
C ALA A 305 22.77 -1.83 -2.08
N ASP A 306 22.87 -3.11 -1.69
CA ASP A 306 23.67 -4.11 -2.41
C ASP A 306 22.89 -4.74 -3.59
N LEU A 307 21.62 -4.37 -3.80
CA LEU A 307 20.75 -4.87 -4.87
C LEU A 307 20.60 -6.42 -4.91
N HIS A 308 20.84 -7.07 -3.77
CA HIS A 308 20.72 -8.51 -3.58
C HIS A 308 19.54 -8.86 -2.66
N ASP A 309 19.18 -10.15 -2.66
CA ASP A 309 18.10 -10.67 -1.83
C ASP A 309 18.36 -10.38 -0.33
N PRO A 310 17.41 -9.77 0.39
CA PRO A 310 16.19 -9.23 -0.19
C PRO A 310 16.32 -7.85 -0.79
N LEU A 311 15.81 -7.69 -2.01
CA LEU A 311 15.92 -6.47 -2.79
C LEU A 311 15.01 -5.36 -2.26
N LEU A 312 13.78 -5.66 -1.86
CA LEU A 312 12.82 -4.68 -1.35
C LEU A 312 12.19 -5.14 -0.03
N ARG A 313 12.58 -4.51 1.06
CA ARG A 313 12.22 -4.91 2.43
C ARG A 313 11.28 -3.91 3.08
N VAL A 314 10.36 -4.39 3.91
CA VAL A 314 9.60 -3.52 4.82
C VAL A 314 10.52 -3.11 5.97
N GLU A 315 10.89 -1.83 6.04
CA GLU A 315 11.74 -1.30 7.11
C GLU A 315 10.94 -0.71 8.25
N ASN A 316 9.73 -0.22 7.98
CA ASN A 316 8.86 0.33 9.00
C ASN A 316 7.38 0.05 8.68
N VAL A 317 6.62 -0.31 9.69
CA VAL A 317 5.16 -0.35 9.64
C VAL A 317 4.67 0.82 10.48
N PHE A 318 3.98 1.77 9.85
CA PHE A 318 3.44 2.94 10.55
C PHE A 318 2.18 2.57 11.32
N ASP A 319 1.27 1.83 10.68
CA ASP A 319 0.02 1.42 11.29
C ASP A 319 -0.55 0.15 10.64
N VAL A 320 -1.37 -0.58 11.39
CA VAL A 320 -2.10 -1.77 10.95
C VAL A 320 -3.56 -1.62 11.38
N ALA A 321 -4.49 -1.69 10.44
CA ALA A 321 -5.88 -1.34 10.68
C ALA A 321 -6.54 -2.20 11.77
N SER A 322 -6.23 -3.50 11.80
CA SER A 322 -6.65 -4.45 12.85
C SER A 322 -5.78 -4.44 14.11
N GLY A 323 -4.60 -3.82 14.06
CA GLY A 323 -3.58 -3.84 15.09
C GLY A 323 -2.70 -5.10 15.13
N ASP A 324 -3.14 -6.21 14.52
CA ASP A 324 -2.44 -7.51 14.59
C ASP A 324 -2.29 -8.23 13.25
N LEU A 325 -2.79 -7.63 12.17
CA LEU A 325 -2.79 -8.19 10.81
C LEU A 325 -3.60 -9.50 10.69
N SER A 326 -4.69 -9.64 11.46
CA SER A 326 -5.58 -10.80 11.44
C SER A 326 -6.53 -10.86 10.22
N LEU A 327 -6.55 -9.83 9.37
CA LEU A 327 -7.44 -9.69 8.21
C LEU A 327 -8.94 -9.80 8.58
N PRO A 328 -9.45 -9.00 9.54
CA PRO A 328 -10.84 -9.10 9.97
C PRO A 328 -11.82 -8.54 8.93
N GLY A 329 -11.34 -7.73 7.99
CA GLY A 329 -12.15 -7.15 6.91
C GLY A 329 -12.65 -8.23 5.96
N THR A 330 -13.91 -8.13 5.52
CA THR A 330 -14.50 -9.08 4.56
C THR A 330 -15.05 -8.33 3.35
N PHE A 331 -14.56 -8.66 2.16
CA PHE A 331 -15.19 -8.25 0.90
C PHE A 331 -16.29 -9.25 0.54
N ARG A 332 -17.44 -8.76 0.09
CA ARG A 332 -18.53 -9.58 -0.47
C ARG A 332 -19.04 -8.96 -1.76
N ARG A 333 -19.22 -9.78 -2.79
CA ARG A 333 -19.64 -9.36 -4.14
C ARG A 333 -21.15 -9.15 -4.27
#